data_AF-A0A6J6R331-F1
#
_entry.id   AF-A0A6J6R331-F1
#
_cell.length_a   1.000
_cell.length_b   1.000
_cell.length_c   1.000
_cell.angle_alpha   90.00
_cell.angle_beta   90.00
_cell.angle_gamma   90.00
#
_symmetry.space_group_name_H-M   'P 1'
#
loop_
_entity.id
_entity.type
_entity.pdbx_description
1 polymer ?
#
loop_
_entity_poly.entity_id
_entity_poly.type
_entity_poly.pdbx_seq_one_letter_code
_entity_poly.pdbx_strand_id
1 'polypeptide(L)'
;MSITDEPAAIACAEAGVGATVTLNLGGTRATKFFKPLQVTGKVIKITNGSYQSKYPSKIFNVGTTALLNIGEIEIVITSNPAFMLDYQLYDHMGLDVTKAKAVQAKSAGGYRAYYEPIAFACIDVNAPGPSDNRLSELPFTRPKRPLWPLDLNIPDRNYQY
;
A
#
# COMPACT_ATOMS: atom_id res chain seq x y z
N MET A 1 -1.44 6.06 6.85
CA MET A 1 -0.86 5.21 5.77
C MET A 1 -1.53 3.84 5.76
N SER A 2 -1.37 3.02 4.72
CA SER A 2 -1.86 1.64 4.72
C SER A 2 -0.73 0.63 4.75
N ILE A 3 -0.95 -0.57 5.30
CA ILE A 3 -0.03 -1.72 5.27
C ILE A 3 -0.88 -2.98 5.05
N THR A 4 -0.42 -3.87 4.16
CA THR A 4 -1.07 -5.19 4.00
C THR A 4 -0.26 -6.21 4.78
N ASP A 5 -0.84 -6.70 5.87
CA ASP A 5 -0.23 -7.64 6.78
C ASP A 5 -1.31 -8.40 7.57
N GLU A 6 -1.67 -9.59 7.10
CA GLU A 6 -2.74 -10.42 7.66
C GLU A 6 -2.51 -10.80 9.13
N PRO A 7 -1.34 -11.33 9.55
CA PRO A 7 -1.07 -11.60 10.95
C PRO A 7 -1.28 -10.39 11.86
N ALA A 8 -0.82 -9.19 11.43
CA ALA A 8 -0.96 -7.98 12.22
C ALA A 8 -2.43 -7.50 12.30
N ALA A 9 -3.18 -7.59 11.20
CA ALA A 9 -4.61 -7.25 11.17
C ALA A 9 -5.43 -8.17 12.08
N ILE A 10 -5.15 -9.48 12.05
CA ILE A 10 -5.80 -10.47 12.92
C ILE A 10 -5.44 -10.21 14.39
N ALA A 11 -4.16 -10.00 14.71
CA ALA A 11 -3.73 -9.72 16.08
C ALA A 11 -4.39 -8.45 16.66
N CYS A 12 -4.55 -7.40 15.84
CA CYS A 12 -5.29 -6.21 16.26
C CYS A 12 -6.79 -6.52 16.47
N ALA A 13 -7.38 -7.35 15.60
CA ALA A 13 -8.79 -7.73 15.71
C ALA A 13 -9.07 -8.57 16.98
N GLU A 14 -8.18 -9.51 17.30
CA GLU A 14 -8.25 -10.36 18.49
C GLU A 14 -8.07 -9.54 19.78
N ALA A 15 -7.16 -8.56 19.77
CA ALA A 15 -6.97 -7.66 20.92
C ALA A 15 -8.17 -6.73 21.15
N GLY A 16 -8.87 -6.33 20.09
CA GLY A 16 -10.08 -5.52 20.16
C GLY A 16 -9.83 -4.00 20.18
N VAL A 17 -10.88 -3.23 19.88
CA VAL A 17 -10.84 -1.76 19.90
C VAL A 17 -10.51 -1.25 21.30
N GLY A 18 -9.60 -0.28 21.38
CA GLY A 18 -9.12 0.32 22.63
C GLY A 18 -7.87 -0.34 23.19
N ALA A 19 -7.54 -1.57 22.79
CA ALA A 19 -6.36 -2.27 23.25
C ALA A 19 -5.06 -1.61 22.74
N THR A 20 -4.01 -1.69 23.56
CA THR A 20 -2.64 -1.38 23.13
C THR A 20 -1.95 -2.69 22.77
N VAL A 21 -1.40 -2.78 21.57
CA VAL A 21 -0.73 -3.97 21.04
C VAL A 21 0.72 -3.65 20.71
N THR A 22 1.62 -4.61 20.95
CA THR A 22 2.98 -4.61 20.44
C THR A 22 3.12 -5.75 19.45
N LEU A 23 3.45 -5.45 18.19
CA LEU A 23 3.52 -6.43 17.12
C LEU A 23 4.59 -6.09 16.08
N ASN A 24 4.98 -7.08 15.29
CA ASN A 24 5.82 -6.87 14.11
C ASN A 24 4.92 -6.54 12.92
N LEU A 25 5.13 -5.38 12.29
CA LEU A 25 4.28 -4.84 11.25
C LEU A 25 4.99 -4.74 9.90
N GLY A 26 4.32 -5.22 8.85
CA GLY A 26 4.73 -5.11 7.47
C GLY A 26 5.79 -6.12 7.05
N GLY A 27 6.16 -6.11 5.77
CA GLY A 27 7.21 -6.96 5.20
C GLY A 27 6.84 -8.43 4.99
N THR A 28 5.70 -8.90 5.51
CA THR A 28 5.27 -10.31 5.42
C THR A 28 4.94 -10.80 4.00
N ARG A 29 4.69 -9.88 3.05
CA ARG A 29 4.38 -10.19 1.64
C ARG A 29 5.56 -9.99 0.68
N ALA A 30 6.59 -9.26 1.10
CA ALA A 30 7.73 -8.89 0.26
C ALA A 30 9.04 -8.98 1.07
N THR A 31 9.26 -10.14 1.69
CA THR A 31 10.36 -10.43 2.62
C THR A 31 11.76 -10.25 2.01
N LYS A 32 11.86 -10.33 0.68
CA LYS A 32 13.11 -10.02 -0.04
C LYS A 32 13.50 -8.54 0.04
N PHE A 33 12.51 -7.66 0.18
CA PHE A 33 12.70 -6.21 0.16
C PHE A 33 12.61 -5.57 1.54
N PHE A 34 11.81 -6.14 2.43
CA PHE A 34 11.50 -5.51 3.72
C PHE A 34 11.58 -6.50 4.87
N LYS A 35 11.95 -5.99 6.04
CA LYS A 35 11.83 -6.68 7.33
C LYS A 35 10.67 -6.05 8.12
N PRO A 36 9.91 -6.85 8.88
CA PRO A 36 8.90 -6.30 9.78
C PRO A 36 9.50 -5.30 10.76
N LEU A 37 8.73 -4.27 11.11
CA LEU A 37 9.09 -3.29 12.12
C LEU A 37 8.28 -3.56 13.38
N GLN A 38 8.95 -3.71 14.53
CA GLN A 38 8.24 -3.79 15.80
C GLN A 38 7.64 -2.43 16.14
N VAL A 39 6.35 -2.40 16.43
CA VAL A 39 5.59 -1.20 16.78
C VAL A 39 4.70 -1.45 17.99
N THR A 40 4.42 -0.38 18.75
CA THR A 40 3.42 -0.38 19.82
C THR A 40 2.40 0.70 19.54
N GLY A 41 1.11 0.35 19.53
CA GLY A 41 0.04 1.29 19.20
C GLY A 41 -1.32 0.89 19.75
N LYS A 42 -2.27 1.81 19.68
CA LYS A 42 -3.65 1.61 20.13
C LYS A 42 -4.54 1.24 18.95
N VAL A 43 -5.33 0.17 19.09
CA VAL A 43 -6.34 -0.22 18.11
C VAL A 43 -7.52 0.73 18.22
N ILE A 44 -7.83 1.46 17.14
CA ILE A 44 -8.87 2.50 17.11
C ILE A 44 -10.16 1.99 16.48
N LYS A 45 -10.06 1.16 15.44
CA LYS A 45 -11.21 0.64 14.70
C LYS A 45 -10.88 -0.70 14.07
N ILE A 46 -11.87 -1.59 14.00
CA ILE A 46 -11.78 -2.89 13.31
C ILE A 46 -12.97 -2.99 12.35
N THR A 47 -12.75 -3.47 11.14
CA THR A 47 -13.80 -3.75 10.15
C THR A 47 -13.49 -5.02 9.36
N ASN A 48 -14.46 -5.48 8.56
CA ASN A 48 -14.28 -6.57 7.60
C ASN A 48 -13.65 -6.11 6.26
N GLY A 49 -13.19 -4.86 6.17
CA GLY A 49 -12.49 -4.33 5.00
C GLY A 49 -13.34 -4.14 3.75
N SER A 50 -14.67 -4.18 3.85
CA SER A 50 -15.56 -3.91 2.72
C SER A 50 -15.80 -2.41 2.54
N TYR A 51 -15.28 -1.81 1.47
CA TYR A 51 -15.46 -0.37 1.17
C TYR A 51 -15.81 -0.13 -0.30
N GLN A 52 -16.56 0.94 -0.56
CA GLN A 52 -16.89 1.40 -1.90
C GLN A 52 -15.79 2.34 -2.40
N SER A 53 -15.14 1.99 -3.51
CA SER A 53 -14.17 2.85 -4.19
C SER A 53 -14.84 3.84 -5.14
N LYS A 54 -14.15 4.92 -5.48
CA LYS A 54 -14.55 5.87 -6.53
C LYS A 54 -14.20 5.36 -7.91
N TYR A 55 -13.03 4.75 -8.08
CA TYR A 55 -12.64 4.13 -9.36
C TYR A 55 -11.78 2.87 -9.20
N PRO A 56 -12.11 1.78 -9.91
CA PRO A 56 -13.39 1.57 -10.60
C PRO A 56 -14.52 1.59 -9.58
N SER A 57 -15.66 2.23 -9.84
CA SER A 57 -16.74 2.34 -8.86
C SER A 57 -17.35 0.97 -8.54
N LYS A 58 -16.82 0.33 -7.51
CA LYS A 58 -17.28 -0.95 -6.97
C LYS A 58 -16.83 -1.14 -5.52
N ILE A 59 -17.45 -2.15 -4.90
CA ILE A 59 -17.03 -2.64 -3.59
C ILE A 59 -15.74 -3.45 -3.73
N PHE A 60 -14.75 -3.11 -2.93
CA PHE A 60 -13.58 -3.93 -2.67
C PHE A 60 -13.68 -4.51 -1.26
N ASN A 61 -13.11 -5.70 -1.08
CA ASN A 61 -12.97 -6.33 0.22
C ASN A 61 -11.49 -6.61 0.48
N VAL A 62 -10.93 -5.97 1.50
CA VAL A 62 -9.52 -6.11 1.89
C VAL A 62 -9.35 -6.97 3.15
N GLY A 63 -10.39 -7.72 3.52
CA GLY A 63 -10.43 -8.63 4.67
C GLY A 63 -10.38 -7.90 6.01
N THR A 64 -10.02 -8.64 7.07
CA THR A 64 -9.85 -8.07 8.41
C THR A 64 -8.97 -6.83 8.33
N THR A 65 -9.53 -5.70 8.77
CA THR A 65 -8.89 -4.40 8.65
C THR A 65 -8.91 -3.71 9.99
N ALA A 66 -7.75 -3.28 10.46
CA ALA A 66 -7.58 -2.56 11.71
C ALA A 66 -7.00 -1.16 11.45
N LEU A 67 -7.47 -0.17 12.21
CA LEU A 67 -6.81 1.13 12.32
C LEU A 67 -5.99 1.11 13.61
N LEU A 68 -4.67 1.16 13.47
CA LEU A 68 -3.72 1.25 14.56
C LEU A 68 -3.17 2.69 14.63
N ASN A 69 -3.26 3.30 15.80
CA ASN A 69 -2.65 4.60 16.08
C ASN A 69 -1.33 4.41 16.85
N ILE A 70 -0.26 5.04 16.36
CA ILE A 70 1.08 5.04 16.96
C ILE A 70 1.55 6.48 17.05
N GLY A 71 1.44 7.11 18.22
CA GLY A 71 1.70 8.54 18.38
C GLY A 71 0.83 9.37 17.44
N GLU A 72 1.46 10.19 16.59
CA GLU A 72 0.75 11.01 15.58
C GLU A 72 0.47 10.25 14.26
N ILE A 73 0.80 8.96 14.17
CA ILE A 73 0.67 8.17 12.93
C ILE A 73 -0.55 7.24 13.01
N GLU A 74 -1.37 7.29 11.97
CA GLU A 74 -2.50 6.39 11.76
C GLU A 74 -2.17 5.38 10.66
N ILE A 75 -2.29 4.09 10.98
CA ILE A 75 -1.98 2.98 10.07
C ILE A 75 -3.22 2.12 9.88
N VAL A 76 -3.71 2.05 8.64
CA VAL A 76 -4.73 1.10 8.21
C VAL A 76 -4.03 -0.21 7.82
N ILE A 77 -4.21 -1.24 8.63
CA ILE A 77 -3.63 -2.58 8.43
C ILE A 77 -4.71 -3.47 7.80
N THR A 78 -4.47 -4.02 6.62
CA THR A 78 -5.41 -4.89 5.88
C THR A 78 -4.86 -6.31 5.78
N SER A 79 -5.71 -7.32 5.81
CA SER A 79 -5.26 -8.71 5.58
C SER A 79 -5.04 -9.03 4.10
N ASN A 80 -5.79 -8.41 3.20
CA ASN A 80 -5.63 -8.54 1.76
C ASN A 80 -5.10 -7.24 1.11
N PRO A 81 -4.48 -7.32 -0.08
CA PRO A 81 -4.00 -6.14 -0.80
C PRO A 81 -5.11 -5.13 -1.08
N ALA A 82 -4.83 -3.86 -0.77
CA ALA A 82 -5.76 -2.75 -0.98
C ALA A 82 -5.52 -2.03 -2.32
N PHE A 83 -6.60 -1.67 -3.01
CA PHE A 83 -6.55 -0.81 -4.17
C PHE A 83 -6.55 0.66 -3.75
N MET A 84 -5.36 1.27 -3.70
CA MET A 84 -5.15 2.62 -3.14
C MET A 84 -5.06 3.71 -4.22
N LEU A 85 -5.97 3.64 -5.20
CA LEU A 85 -6.05 4.66 -6.25
C LEU A 85 -6.79 5.91 -5.78
N ASP A 86 -7.80 5.75 -4.93
CA ASP A 86 -8.47 6.85 -4.23
C ASP A 86 -8.22 6.74 -2.71
N TYR A 87 -8.89 7.58 -1.93
CA TYR A 87 -8.78 7.63 -0.47
C TYR A 87 -9.94 6.92 0.25
N GLN A 88 -10.79 6.15 -0.45
CA GLN A 88 -11.99 5.56 0.15
C GLN A 88 -11.70 4.52 1.23
N LEU A 89 -10.56 3.83 1.19
CA LEU A 89 -10.17 2.95 2.31
C LEU A 89 -9.90 3.76 3.59
N TYR A 90 -9.30 4.94 3.47
CA TYR A 90 -9.07 5.83 4.61
C TYR A 90 -10.39 6.38 5.14
N ASP A 91 -11.26 6.86 4.25
CA ASP A 91 -12.61 7.35 4.58
C ASP A 91 -13.45 6.27 5.29
N HIS A 92 -13.43 5.03 4.79
CA HIS A 92 -14.08 3.87 5.42
C HIS A 92 -13.60 3.63 6.86
N MET A 93 -12.31 3.89 7.13
CA MET A 93 -11.75 3.79 8.47
C MET A 93 -12.04 5.02 9.35
N GLY A 94 -12.76 6.01 8.82
CA GLY A 94 -13.10 7.26 9.50
C GLY A 94 -12.00 8.31 9.45
N LEU A 95 -11.02 8.14 8.56
CA LEU A 95 -9.90 9.06 8.42
C LEU A 95 -10.20 10.11 7.35
N ASP A 96 -10.21 11.38 7.77
CA ASP A 96 -10.30 12.52 6.88
C ASP A 96 -8.90 12.88 6.36
N VAL A 97 -8.61 12.46 5.14
CA VAL A 97 -7.30 12.68 4.50
C VAL A 97 -6.94 14.16 4.33
N THR A 98 -7.90 15.08 4.38
CA THR A 98 -7.65 16.53 4.26
C THR A 98 -7.09 17.14 5.54
N LYS A 99 -7.22 16.43 6.67
CA LYS A 99 -6.68 16.84 7.99
C LYS A 99 -5.30 16.30 8.27
N ALA A 100 -4.81 15.36 7.47
CA ALA A 100 -3.49 14.77 7.65
C ALA A 100 -2.39 15.69 7.09
N LYS A 101 -1.25 15.78 7.80
CA LYS A 101 -0.05 16.48 7.29
C LYS A 101 0.53 15.80 6.05
N ALA A 102 0.38 14.48 5.95
CA ALA A 102 0.82 13.67 4.82
C ALA A 102 -0.03 12.40 4.71
N VAL A 103 -0.30 11.95 3.49
CA VAL A 103 -1.04 10.71 3.21
C VAL A 103 -0.26 9.86 2.20
N GLN A 104 -0.15 8.57 2.49
CA GLN A 104 0.45 7.61 1.58
C GLN A 104 -0.60 7.14 0.56
N ALA A 105 -0.31 7.28 -0.73
CA ALA A 105 -0.98 6.57 -1.80
C ALA A 105 -0.04 5.48 -2.36
N LYS A 106 -0.53 4.24 -2.52
CA LYS A 106 0.24 3.14 -3.11
C LYS A 106 -0.20 2.93 -4.55
N SER A 107 0.30 3.78 -5.44
CA SER A 107 -0.05 3.78 -6.87
C SER A 107 1.07 4.45 -7.66
N ALA A 108 1.37 3.91 -8.85
CA ALA A 108 2.45 4.43 -9.71
C ALA A 108 2.12 5.76 -10.41
N GLY A 109 0.87 6.25 -10.31
CA GLY A 109 0.51 7.56 -10.85
C GLY A 109 -0.98 7.85 -10.88
N GLY A 110 -1.82 6.83 -11.05
CA GLY A 110 -3.28 6.99 -11.13
C GLY A 110 -3.92 7.61 -9.89
N TYR A 111 -3.23 7.63 -8.75
CA TYR A 111 -3.73 8.29 -7.54
C TYR A 111 -3.90 9.80 -7.69
N ARG A 112 -3.09 10.43 -8.56
CA ARG A 112 -3.09 11.88 -8.75
C ARG A 112 -4.47 12.45 -9.02
N ALA A 113 -5.28 11.76 -9.82
CA ALA A 113 -6.67 12.15 -10.12
C ALA A 113 -7.55 12.37 -8.88
N TYR A 114 -7.25 11.71 -7.75
CA TYR A 114 -8.02 11.80 -6.51
C TYR A 114 -7.33 12.61 -5.41
N TYR A 115 -6.00 12.65 -5.41
CA TYR A 115 -5.23 13.31 -4.35
C TYR A 115 -4.77 14.72 -4.74
N GLU A 116 -4.40 14.99 -6.01
CA GLU A 116 -3.99 16.34 -6.44
C GLU A 116 -5.05 17.42 -6.17
N PRO A 117 -6.35 17.18 -6.37
CA PRO A 117 -7.37 18.20 -6.08
C PRO A 117 -7.49 18.60 -4.60
N ILE A 118 -6.97 17.78 -3.69
CA ILE A 118 -7.12 17.97 -2.23
C ILE A 118 -5.79 18.11 -1.49
N ALA A 119 -4.66 17.91 -2.17
CA ALA A 119 -3.32 17.99 -1.60
C ALA A 119 -2.60 19.25 -2.08
N PHE A 120 -1.76 19.83 -1.23
CA PHE A 120 -0.86 20.91 -1.64
C PHE A 120 0.15 20.43 -2.69
N ALA A 121 0.65 19.20 -2.55
CA ALA A 121 1.56 18.59 -3.51
C ALA A 121 1.46 17.06 -3.45
N CYS A 122 1.70 16.41 -4.58
CA CYS A 122 1.93 14.98 -4.69
C CYS A 122 3.41 14.71 -4.95
N ILE A 123 4.06 14.06 -3.98
CA ILE A 123 5.50 13.76 -4.02
C ILE A 123 5.67 12.26 -4.24
N ASP A 124 6.26 11.88 -5.37
CA ASP A 124 6.61 10.49 -5.62
C ASP A 124 7.89 10.14 -4.86
N VAL A 125 7.81 9.10 -4.03
CA VAL A 125 8.94 8.61 -3.24
C VAL A 125 9.55 7.41 -3.94
N ASN A 126 10.86 7.47 -4.20
CA ASN A 126 11.62 6.34 -4.74
C ASN A 126 11.89 5.29 -3.65
N ALA A 127 10.83 4.59 -3.21
CA ALA A 127 10.92 3.51 -2.23
C ALA A 127 11.26 2.18 -2.94
N PRO A 128 12.20 1.39 -2.41
CA PRO A 128 12.51 0.07 -2.98
C PRO A 128 11.31 -0.85 -2.80
N GLY A 129 11.16 -1.87 -3.64
CA GLY A 129 10.10 -2.87 -3.45
C GLY A 129 9.82 -3.75 -4.67
N PRO A 130 8.78 -4.60 -4.58
CA PRO A 130 8.41 -5.49 -5.69
C PRO A 130 7.86 -4.76 -6.92
N SER A 131 7.58 -3.46 -6.82
CA SER A 131 7.10 -2.60 -7.91
C SER A 131 8.10 -1.49 -8.26
N ASP A 132 9.39 -1.69 -7.96
CA ASP A 132 10.46 -0.76 -8.34
C ASP A 132 10.50 -0.57 -9.86
N ASN A 133 10.77 0.65 -10.32
CA ASN A 133 10.87 0.96 -11.75
C ASN A 133 12.25 0.61 -12.33
N ARG A 134 13.25 0.34 -11.48
CA ARG A 134 14.58 -0.12 -11.87
C ARG A 134 14.53 -1.62 -12.13
N LEU A 135 14.10 -2.00 -13.32
CA LEU A 135 13.88 -3.41 -13.70
C LEU A 135 15.12 -4.29 -13.50
N SER A 136 16.32 -3.73 -13.60
CA SER A 136 17.60 -4.42 -13.33
C SER A 136 17.81 -4.80 -11.86
N GLU A 137 17.15 -4.12 -10.92
CA GLU A 137 17.20 -4.41 -9.49
C GLU A 137 16.16 -5.48 -9.08
N LEU A 138 15.19 -5.77 -9.95
CA LEU A 138 14.17 -6.78 -9.71
C LEU A 138 14.70 -8.19 -10.05
N PRO A 139 14.32 -9.22 -9.28
CA PRO A 139 14.91 -10.56 -9.39
C PRO A 139 14.28 -11.42 -10.50
N PHE A 140 14.17 -10.88 -11.71
CA PHE A 140 13.64 -11.63 -12.84
C PHE A 140 14.60 -12.74 -13.27
N THR A 141 14.15 -13.99 -13.21
CA THR A 141 14.97 -15.16 -13.61
C THR A 141 14.68 -15.65 -15.03
N ARG A 142 13.52 -15.29 -15.60
CA ARG A 142 13.05 -15.78 -16.90
C ARG A 142 12.45 -14.68 -17.80
N PRO A 143 13.10 -13.51 -17.97
CA PRO A 143 12.61 -12.50 -18.91
C PRO A 143 12.69 -13.03 -20.35
N LYS A 144 11.71 -12.69 -21.19
CA LYS A 144 11.76 -12.99 -22.63
C LYS A 144 12.77 -12.05 -23.28
N ARG A 145 13.91 -12.58 -23.73
CA ARG A 145 15.02 -11.82 -24.32
C ARG A 145 14.97 -11.77 -25.86
N PRO A 146 15.55 -10.75 -26.52
CA PRO A 146 16.19 -9.56 -25.91
C PRO A 146 15.14 -8.62 -25.31
N LEU A 147 15.45 -8.05 -24.14
CA LEU A 147 14.57 -7.15 -23.39
C LEU A 147 15.33 -5.95 -22.84
N TRP A 148 15.03 -4.76 -23.33
CA TRP A 148 15.58 -3.53 -22.76
C TRP A 148 14.83 -3.24 -21.45
N PRO A 149 15.50 -2.82 -20.37
CA PRO A 149 16.92 -2.49 -20.22
C PRO A 149 17.81 -3.65 -19.68
N LEU A 150 17.32 -4.90 -19.65
CA LEU A 150 18.10 -6.05 -19.17
C LEU A 150 19.16 -6.55 -20.17
N ASP A 151 18.92 -6.31 -21.46
CA ASP A 151 19.82 -6.56 -22.57
C ASP A 151 20.12 -5.22 -23.26
N LEU A 152 21.38 -4.78 -23.26
CA LEU A 152 21.75 -3.49 -23.86
C LEU A 152 21.93 -3.56 -25.39
N ASN A 153 22.20 -4.75 -25.91
CA ASN A 153 22.40 -5.00 -27.34
C ASN A 153 21.14 -5.64 -27.93
N ILE A 154 20.17 -4.81 -28.29
CA ILE A 154 18.93 -5.28 -28.92
C ILE A 154 18.99 -4.93 -30.40
N PRO A 155 18.91 -5.92 -31.32
CA PRO A 155 18.81 -5.63 -32.74
C PRO A 155 17.55 -4.80 -33.01
N ASP A 156 17.65 -3.79 -33.88
CA ASP A 156 16.49 -3.05 -34.35
C ASP A 156 15.46 -4.04 -34.89
N ARG A 157 14.32 -4.11 -34.23
CA ARG A 157 13.16 -4.79 -34.81
C ARG A 157 12.51 -3.78 -35.74
N ASN A 158 12.42 -4.13 -37.02
CA ASN A 158 11.55 -3.45 -37.98
C ASN A 158 10.09 -3.60 -37.52
N TYR A 159 9.68 -2.77 -36.55
CA TYR A 159 8.28 -2.63 -36.18
C TYR A 159 7.58 -1.94 -37.34
N GLN A 160 6.95 -2.73 -38.22
CA GLN A 160 5.92 -2.20 -39.10
C GLN A 160 4.68 -2.01 -38.22
N TYR A 161 4.37 -0.75 -37.92
CA TYR A 161 3.14 -0.33 -37.26
C TYR A 161 1.96 -0.43 -38.22
#